data_AF-A0A7Y7SUF8-F1
#
_entry.id   AF-A0A7Y7SUF8-F1
#
_cell.length_a   1.000
_cell.length_b   1.000
_cell.length_c   1.000
_cell.angle_alpha   90.00
_cell.angle_beta   90.00
_cell.angle_gamma   90.00
#
_symmetry.space_group_name_H-M   'P 1'
#
loop_
_entity.id
_entity.type
_entity.pdbx_description
1 polymer ?
#
loop_
_entity_poly.entity_id
_entity_poly.type
_entity_poly.pdbx_seq_one_letter_code
_entity_poly.pdbx_strand_id
1 'polypeptide(L)' 'MQQSVGIPNSVSDIAAYFSRASLPSQQETLGSIVVEILRSGRNLNRKAICTKLVSRLELASSPEEEHHYHQLIALLFARG' A
#
# COMPACT_ATOMS: atom_id res chain seq x y z
N MET A 1 -5.03 -18.26 -20.33
CA MET A 1 -4.76 -18.34 -18.87
C MET A 1 -6.02 -17.87 -18.15
N GLN A 2 -6.94 -18.79 -17.82
CA GLN A 2 -8.16 -18.47 -17.07
C GLN A 2 -7.76 -18.18 -15.61
N GLN A 3 -8.02 -16.95 -15.15
CA GLN A 3 -7.94 -16.63 -13.73
C GLN A 3 -9.21 -17.14 -13.06
N SER A 4 -9.11 -18.28 -12.38
CA SER A 4 -10.15 -18.77 -11.49
C SER A 4 -10.27 -17.81 -10.32
N VAL A 5 -11.28 -16.94 -10.35
CA VAL A 5 -11.74 -16.21 -9.17
C VAL A 5 -12.21 -17.27 -8.18
N GLY A 6 -11.38 -17.55 -7.18
CA GLY A 6 -11.71 -18.47 -6.09
C GLY A 6 -12.94 -17.93 -5.37
N ILE A 7 -14.06 -18.65 -5.48
CA ILE A 7 -15.28 -18.32 -4.75
C ILE A 7 -14.96 -18.46 -3.26
N PRO A 8 -15.10 -17.41 -2.43
CA PRO A 8 -14.81 -17.48 -1.02
C PRO A 8 -15.83 -18.41 -0.34
N ASN A 9 -15.37 -19.57 0.14
CA ASN A 9 -16.23 -20.62 0.69
C ASN A 9 -16.61 -20.41 2.17
N SER A 10 -16.04 -19.39 2.82
CA SER A 10 -16.28 -19.10 4.24
C SER A 10 -16.55 -17.62 4.49
N VAL A 11 -17.30 -17.31 5.54
CA VAL A 11 -17.55 -15.93 5.99
C VAL A 11 -16.24 -15.16 6.26
N SER A 12 -15.22 -15.85 6.78
CA SER A 12 -13.89 -15.29 7.00
C SER A 12 -13.18 -14.89 5.70
N ASP A 13 -13.33 -15.67 4.63
CA ASP A 13 -12.74 -15.36 3.31
C ASP A 13 -13.42 -14.12 2.70
N ILE A 14 -14.73 -14.00 2.87
CA ILE A 14 -15.51 -12.83 2.44
C ILE A 14 -15.06 -11.58 3.21
N ALA A 15 -14.92 -11.69 4.54
CA ALA A 15 -14.42 -10.58 5.36
C ALA A 15 -13.02 -10.14 4.94
N ALA A 16 -12.09 -11.08 4.77
CA ALA A 16 -10.73 -10.80 4.30
C ALA A 16 -10.72 -10.17 2.90
N TYR A 17 -11.60 -10.62 1.99
CA TYR A 17 -11.75 -10.04 0.66
C TYR A 17 -12.22 -8.58 0.73
N PHE A 18 -13.24 -8.27 1.53
CA PHE A 18 -13.71 -6.90 1.71
C PHE A 18 -12.70 -6.01 2.43
N SER A 19 -11.98 -6.52 3.43
CA SER A 19 -10.87 -5.80 4.09
C SER A 19 -9.79 -5.43 3.07
N ARG A 20 -9.41 -6.36 2.17
CA ARG A 20 -8.46 -6.05 1.08
C ARG A 20 -9.02 -5.08 0.04
N ALA A 21 -10.31 -5.19 -0.29
CA ALA A 21 -10.97 -4.26 -1.22
C ALA A 21 -11.13 -2.84 -0.64
N SER A 22 -11.10 -2.70 0.69
CA SER A 22 -11.17 -1.42 1.39
C SER A 22 -9.83 -0.68 1.45
N LEU A 23 -8.72 -1.38 1.19
CA LEU A 23 -7.39 -0.76 1.15
C LEU A 23 -7.21 0.03 -0.15
N PRO A 24 -6.57 1.22 -0.10
CA PRO A 24 -6.23 1.96 -1.30
C PRO A 24 -5.27 1.15 -2.16
N SER A 25 -5.39 1.27 -3.48
CA SER A 25 -4.41 0.65 -4.38
C SER A 25 -3.01 1.21 -4.18
N GLN A 26 -2.00 0.50 -4.69
CA GLN A 26 -0.61 0.94 -4.64
C GLN A 26 -0.41 2.31 -5.31
N GLN A 27 -1.06 2.53 -6.45
CA GLN A 27 -0.99 3.81 -7.18
C GLN A 27 -1.67 4.94 -6.42
N GLU A 28 -2.85 4.71 -5.82
CA GLU A 28 -3.54 5.70 -5.00
C GLU A 28 -2.71 6.09 -3.76
N THR A 29 -2.09 5.10 -3.12
CA THR A 29 -1.24 5.31 -1.95
C THR A 29 -0.01 6.14 -2.30
N LEU A 30 0.72 5.75 -3.36
CA LEU A 30 1.88 6.51 -3.83
C LEU A 30 1.48 7.91 -4.32
N GLY A 31 0.37 8.05 -5.02
CA GLY A 31 -0.17 9.33 -5.47
C GLY A 31 -0.50 10.26 -4.30
N SER A 32 -1.14 9.74 -3.25
CA SER A 32 -1.41 10.48 -2.00
C SER A 32 -0.11 10.99 -1.36
N ILE A 33 0.92 10.13 -1.25
CA ILE A 33 2.23 10.49 -0.69
C ILE A 33 2.91 11.57 -1.54
N VAL A 34 2.88 11.45 -2.87
CA VAL A 34 3.44 12.44 -3.80
C VAL A 34 2.77 13.80 -3.58
N VAL A 35 1.44 13.84 -3.54
CA VAL A 35 0.69 15.08 -3.30
C VAL A 35 1.02 15.69 -1.94
N GLU A 36 1.13 14.86 -0.89
CA GLU A 36 1.51 15.30 0.46
C GLU A 36 2.92 15.91 0.49
N ILE A 37 3.90 15.28 -0.16
CA ILE A 37 5.27 15.79 -0.26
C ILE A 37 5.28 17.15 -0.99
N LEU A 38 4.64 17.23 -2.16
CA LEU A 38 4.58 18.45 -2.96
C LEU A 38 3.88 19.60 -2.22
N ARG A 39 2.76 19.32 -1.54
CA ARG A 39 2.04 20.31 -0.72
C ARG A 39 2.86 20.81 0.47
N SER A 40 3.76 19.99 1.00
CA SER A 40 4.68 20.40 2.07
C SER A 40 5.88 21.23 1.58
N GLY A 41 5.97 21.53 0.28
CA GLY A 41 7.10 22.27 -0.31
C GLY A 41 8.42 21.49 -0.32
N ARG A 42 8.37 20.17 -0.09
CA ARG A 42 9.56 19.30 -0.06
C ARG A 42 9.86 18.75 -1.45
N ASN A 43 11.14 18.52 -1.72
CA ASN A 43 11.58 17.87 -2.95
C ASN A 43 11.03 16.45 -3.05
N LEU A 44 10.39 16.14 -4.18
CA LEU A 44 9.96 14.79 -4.49
C LEU A 44 11.16 13.93 -4.88
N ASN A 45 11.54 13.01 -4.01
CA ASN A 45 12.60 12.06 -4.27
C ASN A 45 12.34 10.74 -3.55
N ARG A 46 13.09 9.71 -3.92
CA ARG A 46 12.97 8.36 -3.36
C ARG A 46 13.07 8.34 -1.83
N LYS A 47 13.98 9.14 -1.25
CA LYS A 47 14.14 9.25 0.22
C LYS A 47 12.87 9.79 0.86
N ALA A 48 12.30 10.88 0.33
CA ALA A 48 11.07 11.49 0.85
C ALA A 48 9.88 10.53 0.78
N ILE A 49 9.75 9.77 -0.31
CA ILE A 49 8.69 8.76 -0.47
C ILE A 49 8.89 7.62 0.53
N CYS A 50 10.10 7.06 0.64
CA CYS A 50 10.39 5.99 1.60
C CYS A 50 10.15 6.44 3.04
N THR A 51 10.55 7.66 3.42
CA THR A 51 10.29 8.18 4.77
C THR A 51 8.79 8.23 5.07
N LYS A 52 7.95 8.70 4.13
CA LYS A 52 6.50 8.71 4.33
C LYS A 52 5.89 7.31 4.43
N LEU A 53 6.36 6.36 3.62
CA LEU A 53 5.91 4.97 3.69
C LEU A 53 6.27 4.32 5.03
N VAL A 54 7.50 4.53 5.52
CA VAL A 54 7.93 4.00 6.83
C VAL A 54 7.10 4.61 7.96
N SER A 55 6.87 5.93 7.96
CA SER A 55 6.01 6.55 8.98
C SER A 55 4.56 6.05 8.95
N ARG A 56 4.01 5.70 7.77
CA ARG A 56 2.67 5.08 7.69
C ARG A 56 2.68 3.62 8.15
N LEU A 57 3.76 2.88 7.87
CA LEU A 57 3.96 1.51 8.35
C LEU A 57 4.03 1.46 9.88
N GLU A 58 4.73 2.39 10.52
CA GLU A 58 4.79 2.50 12.00
C GLU A 58 3.44 2.75 12.66
N LEU A 59 2.46 3.26 11.91
CA LEU A 59 1.10 3.58 12.37
C LEU A 59 0.04 2.59 11.85
N ALA A 60 0.45 1.56 11.10
CA ALA A 60 -0.45 0.57 10.55
C ALA A 60 -1.15 -0.19 11.68
N SER A 61 -2.45 -0.43 11.51
CA SER A 61 -3.28 -1.08 12.53
C SER A 61 -3.70 -2.51 12.15
N SER A 62 -3.33 -2.97 10.95
CA SER A 62 -3.60 -4.33 10.50
C SER A 62 -2.43 -4.97 9.73
N PRO A 63 -2.34 -6.30 9.72
CA PRO A 63 -1.34 -7.02 8.92
C PRO A 63 -1.45 -6.73 7.42
N GLU A 64 -2.65 -6.46 6.91
CA GLU A 64 -2.87 -6.12 5.51
C GLU A 64 -2.31 -4.74 5.16
N GLU A 65 -2.44 -3.75 6.06
CA GLU A 65 -1.81 -2.44 5.90
C GLU A 65 -0.28 -2.54 5.95
N GLU A 66 0.26 -3.30 6.91
CA GLU A 66 1.70 -3.54 7.01
C GLU A 66 2.23 -4.17 5.72
N HIS A 67 1.57 -5.23 5.25
CA HIS A 67 1.92 -5.92 4.01
C HIS A 67 1.89 -4.98 2.81
N HIS A 68 0.85 -4.14 2.71
CA HIS A 68 0.69 -3.15 1.63
C HIS A 68 1.86 -2.15 1.61
N TYR A 69 2.24 -1.59 2.76
CA TYR A 69 3.38 -0.67 2.84
C TYR A 69 4.71 -1.36 2.56
N HIS A 70 4.91 -2.59 3.03
CA HIS A 70 6.10 -3.38 2.71
C HIS A 70 6.26 -3.63 1.20
N GLN A 71 5.17 -3.96 0.49
CA GLN A 71 5.21 -4.12 -0.96
C GLN A 71 5.62 -2.83 -1.67
N LEU A 72 5.06 -1.68 -1.27
CA LEU A 72 5.40 -0.38 -1.83
C LEU A 72 6.87 -0.01 -1.60
N ILE A 73 7.39 -0.30 -0.40
CA ILE A 73 8.80 -0.11 -0.08
C ILE A 73 9.66 -1.00 -0.99
N ALA A 74 9.35 -2.30 -1.08
CA ALA A 74 10.09 -3.24 -1.93
C ALA A 74 10.12 -2.79 -3.40
N LEU A 75 9.01 -2.29 -3.95
CA LEU A 75 8.94 -1.75 -5.32
C LEU A 75 9.92 -0.59 -5.53
N LEU A 76 10.08 0.29 -4.53
CA LEU A 76 11.06 1.38 -4.61
C LEU A 76 12.50 0.89 -4.54
N PHE A 77 12.79 -0.24 -3.87
CA PHE A 77 14.13 -0.85 -3.77
C PHE A 77 14.47 -1.80 -4.92
N ALA A 78 13.47 -2.33 -5.64
CA ALA A 78 13.68 -3.21 -6.80
C ALA A 78 14.27 -2.48 -8.01
N ARG A 79 14.26 -1.15 -8.02
CA ARG A 79 14.90 -0.32 -9.05
C ARG A 79 16.20 0.28 -8.49
N GLY A 80 17.28 -0.47 -8.70
CA GLY A 80 18.67 -0.05 -8.55
C GLY A 80 19.42 -0.36 -9.83
#